data_AF-A0A2K3KYF7-F1
#
_entry.id   AF-A0A2K3KYF7-F1
#
_cell.length_a   1.000
_cell.length_b   1.000
_cell.length_c   1.000
_cell.angle_alpha   90.00
_cell.angle_beta   90.00
_cell.angle_gamma   90.00
#
_symmetry.space_group_name_H-M   'P 1'
#
loop_
_entity.id
_entity.type
_entity.pdbx_description
1 polymer ?
#
loop_
_entity_poly.entity_id
_entity_poly.type
_entity_poly.pdbx_seq_one_letter_code
_entity_poly.pdbx_strand_id
1 'polypeptide(L)'
;MALKFLNKKGWHTGSLRNIENVWKAEQKHNAEEKKLDELRKQIQEERERSEFRLLQEKAGLVPHQERLEFLYDSGLSVGKTSEGFKALEALPKSDATEAASSASKEASVPGALFEDKPQSANDSWRKLHSDPLLMIRQREQEALAKIKNNPVKMAMIRKSNLLVGAWYPNFPWDIGEHVEETALTNQNLVTQEFPMHSAAIDYTF
;
A
#
# COMPACT_ATOMS: atom_id res chain seq x y z
N MET A 1 -31.20 50.10 25.95
CA MET A 1 -31.16 49.35 24.67
C MET A 1 -30.14 49.92 23.65
N ALA A 2 -28.99 50.47 24.08
CA ALA A 2 -28.11 51.23 23.18
C ALA A 2 -27.05 50.42 22.39
N LEU A 3 -26.79 49.14 22.75
CA LEU A 3 -25.67 48.36 22.18
C LEU A 3 -26.12 47.24 21.21
N LYS A 4 -27.42 47.07 20.96
CA LYS A 4 -27.97 45.96 20.15
C LYS A 4 -27.51 45.99 18.69
N PHE A 5 -27.13 47.15 18.16
CA PHE A 5 -26.66 47.28 16.77
C PHE A 5 -25.30 46.62 16.54
N LEU A 6 -24.47 46.46 17.59
CA LEU A 6 -23.17 45.82 17.50
C LEU A 6 -23.27 44.35 17.09
N ASN A 7 -24.31 43.64 17.54
CA ASN A 7 -24.55 42.24 17.16
C ASN A 7 -24.89 42.05 15.67
N LYS A 8 -25.26 43.12 14.96
CA LYS A 8 -25.42 43.09 13.49
C LYS A 8 -24.09 43.20 12.75
N LYS A 9 -22.99 43.53 13.43
CA LYS A 9 -21.65 43.63 12.85
C LYS A 9 -20.99 42.25 12.87
N GLY A 10 -20.44 41.82 11.72
CA GLY A 10 -19.85 40.49 11.56
C GLY A 10 -18.61 40.23 12.43
N TRP A 11 -17.91 41.28 12.88
CA TRP A 11 -16.72 41.18 13.72
C TRP A 11 -17.01 41.22 15.23
N HIS A 12 -18.25 41.50 15.64
CA HIS A 12 -18.58 41.66 17.06
C HIS A 12 -18.58 40.30 17.78
N THR A 13 -17.88 40.20 18.90
CA THR A 13 -17.70 38.95 19.66
C THR A 13 -19.00 38.39 20.24
N GLY A 14 -19.93 39.27 20.62
CA GLY A 14 -21.27 38.87 21.10
C GLY A 14 -22.26 38.44 20.00
N SER A 15 -21.85 38.44 18.73
CA SER A 15 -22.69 37.92 17.64
C SER A 15 -22.83 36.40 17.74
N LEU A 16 -24.06 35.88 17.63
CA LEU A 16 -24.34 34.43 17.72
C LEU A 16 -23.47 33.61 16.77
N ARG A 17 -23.18 34.12 15.56
CA ARG A 17 -22.32 33.44 14.57
C ARG A 17 -20.88 33.32 15.06
N ASN A 18 -20.36 34.35 15.73
CA ASN A 18 -19.00 34.35 16.25
C ASN A 18 -18.88 33.47 17.48
N ILE A 19 -19.89 33.53 18.37
CA ILE A 19 -20.00 32.62 19.53
C ILE A 19 -20.01 31.16 19.04
N GLU A 20 -20.81 30.85 18.02
CA GLU A 20 -20.86 29.50 17.44
C GLU A 20 -19.53 29.08 16.82
N ASN A 21 -18.84 29.97 16.10
CA ASN A 21 -17.54 29.68 15.52
C ASN A 21 -16.47 29.43 16.58
N VAL A 22 -16.43 30.25 17.63
CA VAL A 22 -15.52 30.08 18.77
C VAL A 22 -15.82 28.75 19.46
N TRP A 23 -17.09 28.45 19.73
CA TRP A 23 -17.49 27.18 20.34
C TRP A 23 -17.09 25.96 19.51
N LYS A 24 -17.24 26.02 18.19
CA LYS A 24 -16.76 24.95 17.29
C LYS A 24 -15.24 24.81 17.32
N ALA A 25 -14.51 25.91 17.39
CA ALA A 25 -13.06 25.90 17.51
C ALA A 25 -12.61 25.30 18.85
N GLU A 26 -13.24 25.70 19.95
CA GLU A 26 -13.00 25.16 21.29
C GLU A 26 -13.31 23.66 21.36
N GLN A 27 -14.41 23.20 20.75
CA GLN A 27 -14.71 21.78 20.68
C GLN A 27 -13.63 20.99 19.93
N LYS A 28 -13.19 21.47 18.77
CA LYS A 28 -12.12 20.83 18.00
C LYS A 28 -10.82 20.78 18.80
N HIS A 29 -10.45 21.90 19.42
CA HIS A 29 -9.28 21.98 20.28
C HIS A 29 -9.36 20.99 21.46
N ASN A 30 -10.51 20.89 22.13
CA ASN A 30 -10.71 19.95 23.23
C ASN A 30 -10.58 18.48 22.76
N ALA A 31 -11.08 18.17 21.56
CA ALA A 31 -10.94 16.84 20.97
C ALA A 31 -9.48 16.52 20.58
N GLU A 32 -8.73 17.52 20.11
CA GLU A 32 -7.30 17.38 19.81
C GLU A 32 -6.47 17.20 21.09
N GLU A 33 -6.70 18.02 22.11
CA GLU A 33 -6.03 17.88 23.42
C GLU A 33 -6.26 16.50 24.04
N LYS A 34 -7.50 15.99 24.02
CA LYS A 34 -7.79 14.63 24.51
C LYS A 34 -7.01 13.54 23.79
N LYS A 35 -6.85 13.66 22.47
CA LYS A 35 -6.04 12.71 21.68
C LYS A 35 -4.56 12.84 22.04
N LEU A 36 -4.07 14.05 22.24
CA LEU A 36 -2.69 14.27 22.67
C LEU A 36 -2.43 13.68 24.06
N ASP A 37 -3.37 13.84 24.99
CA ASP A 37 -3.26 13.27 26.33
C ASP A 37 -3.29 11.75 26.32
N GLU A 38 -4.13 11.14 25.49
CA GLU A 38 -4.13 9.69 25.28
C GLU A 38 -2.77 9.20 24.73
N LEU A 39 -2.21 9.88 23.73
CA LEU A 39 -0.89 9.55 23.18
C LEU A 39 0.24 9.75 24.21
N ARG A 40 0.19 10.83 24.99
CA ARG A 40 1.14 11.07 26.09
C ARG A 40 1.08 9.94 27.12
N LYS A 41 -0.12 9.46 27.45
CA LYS A 41 -0.33 8.34 28.35
C LYS A 41 0.26 7.05 27.79
N GLN A 42 0.04 6.75 26.52
CA GLN A 42 0.62 5.57 25.85
C GLN A 42 2.15 5.60 25.89
N ILE A 43 2.77 6.74 25.57
CA ILE A 43 4.24 6.89 25.64
C ILE A 43 4.76 6.66 27.06
N GLN A 44 4.03 7.16 28.07
CA GLN A 44 4.43 6.98 29.46
C GLN A 44 4.30 5.51 29.90
N GLU A 45 3.22 4.82 29.52
CA GLU A 45 3.02 3.39 29.78
C GLU A 45 4.10 2.53 29.10
N GLU A 46 4.45 2.85 27.84
CA GLU A 46 5.54 2.19 27.12
C GLU A 46 6.89 2.38 27.80
N ARG A 47 7.18 3.60 28.27
CA ARG A 47 8.40 3.90 29.04
C ARG A 47 8.45 3.08 30.32
N GLU A 48 7.39 3.10 31.12
CA GLU A 48 7.32 2.36 32.38
C GLU A 48 7.49 0.84 32.15
N ARG A 49 6.86 0.30 31.09
CA ARG A 49 7.02 -1.10 30.70
C ARG A 49 8.47 -1.42 30.31
N SER A 50 9.13 -0.53 29.56
CA SER A 50 10.52 -0.69 29.16
C SER A 50 11.49 -0.63 30.35
N GLU A 51 11.24 0.29 31.29
CA GLU A 51 12.03 0.45 32.52
C GLU A 51 11.89 -0.78 33.42
N PHE A 52 10.66 -1.29 33.57
CA PHE A 52 10.40 -2.49 34.34
C PHE A 52 11.12 -3.72 33.76
N ARG A 53 11.12 -3.86 32.42
CA ARG A 53 11.86 -4.94 31.76
C ARG A 53 13.37 -4.82 31.94
N LEU A 54 13.93 -3.61 31.78
CA LEU A 54 15.34 -3.36 32.07
C LEU A 54 15.70 -3.68 33.52
N LEU A 55 14.79 -3.41 34.47
CA LEU A 55 15.01 -3.75 35.87
C LEU A 55 15.00 -5.28 36.09
N GLN A 56 14.10 -6.02 35.44
CA GLN A 56 14.07 -7.48 35.48
C GLN A 56 15.32 -8.12 34.86
N GLU A 57 15.81 -7.57 33.74
CA GLU A 57 17.05 -8.01 33.09
C GLU A 57 18.26 -7.77 33.99
N LYS A 58 18.35 -6.59 34.62
CA LYS A 58 19.40 -6.28 35.61
C LYS A 58 19.35 -7.17 36.84
N ALA A 59 18.16 -7.56 37.28
CA ALA A 59 17.97 -8.52 38.36
C ALA A 59 18.29 -9.98 37.94
N GLY A 60 18.53 -10.23 36.65
CA GLY A 60 18.78 -11.56 36.10
C GLY A 60 17.54 -12.46 36.03
N LEU A 61 16.34 -11.90 36.18
CA LEU A 61 15.09 -12.65 36.18
C LEU A 61 14.60 -12.98 34.76
N VAL A 62 14.94 -12.13 33.80
CA VAL A 62 14.62 -12.28 32.37
C VAL A 62 15.93 -12.21 31.57
N PRO A 63 16.18 -13.12 30.61
CA PRO A 63 17.36 -13.06 29.77
C PRO A 63 17.35 -11.81 28.89
N HIS A 64 18.51 -11.15 28.76
CA HIS A 64 18.67 -10.02 27.86
C HIS A 64 18.48 -10.46 26.40
N GLN A 65 17.70 -9.70 25.64
CA GLN A 65 17.35 -10.02 24.26
C GLN A 65 17.67 -8.83 23.36
N GLU A 66 18.65 -8.96 22.46
CA GLU A 66 19.11 -7.89 21.54
C GLU A 66 18.14 -7.56 20.40
N ARG A 67 16.92 -8.10 20.42
CA ARG A 67 15.94 -7.92 19.34
C ARG A 67 15.10 -6.66 19.57
N LEU A 68 14.66 -6.03 18.48
CA LEU A 68 13.81 -4.85 18.53
C LEU A 68 12.36 -5.25 18.86
N GLU A 69 11.92 -5.02 20.09
CA GLU A 69 10.60 -5.46 20.56
C GLU A 69 9.44 -4.82 19.77
N PHE A 70 9.58 -3.59 19.23
CA PHE A 70 8.53 -2.95 18.41
C PHE A 70 8.15 -3.77 17.16
N LEU A 71 9.12 -4.52 16.61
CA LEU A 71 8.89 -5.36 15.44
C LEU A 71 8.08 -6.62 15.79
N TYR A 72 8.19 -7.11 17.02
CA TYR A 72 7.55 -8.35 17.49
C TYR A 72 6.26 -8.13 18.28
N ASP A 73 6.05 -6.94 18.85
CA ASP A 73 4.83 -6.60 19.62
C ASP A 73 3.65 -6.21 18.72
N SER A 74 3.91 -5.85 17.46
CA SER A 74 2.90 -5.36 16.50
C SER A 74 1.81 -6.36 16.09
N GLY A 75 1.80 -7.59 16.65
CA GLY A 75 0.81 -8.64 16.37
C GLY A 75 0.85 -9.19 14.93
N LEU A 76 1.52 -8.49 14.02
CA LEU A 76 1.80 -8.93 12.66
C LEU A 76 3.06 -9.80 12.71
N SER A 77 2.89 -11.03 13.18
CA SER A 77 3.95 -12.02 13.25
C SER A 77 4.43 -12.43 11.85
N VAL A 78 5.28 -11.60 11.24
CA VAL A 78 6.13 -12.00 10.12
C VAL A 78 7.17 -12.96 10.71
N GLY A 79 6.89 -14.26 10.65
CA GLY A 79 7.89 -15.30 10.92
C GLY A 79 7.82 -16.02 12.27
N LYS A 80 6.65 -16.17 12.92
CA LYS A 80 6.50 -17.20 13.98
C LYS A 80 6.33 -18.59 13.35
N THR A 81 7.36 -19.05 12.63
CA THR A 81 7.60 -20.46 12.31
C THR A 81 8.49 -21.01 13.41
N SER A 82 7.99 -21.90 14.30
CA SER A 82 8.80 -22.98 14.92
C SER A 82 8.23 -23.64 16.19
N GLU A 83 6.92 -23.77 16.42
CA GLU A 83 6.46 -24.65 17.53
C GLU A 83 5.30 -25.58 17.14
N GLY A 84 4.45 -25.21 16.17
CA GLY A 84 3.36 -26.06 15.71
C GLY A 84 3.74 -27.15 14.71
N PHE A 85 4.90 -27.05 14.05
CA PHE A 85 5.28 -27.98 12.96
C PHE A 85 6.03 -29.22 13.47
N LYS A 86 6.62 -29.18 14.67
CA LYS A 86 7.34 -30.30 15.28
C LYS A 86 6.40 -31.42 15.77
N ALA A 87 5.12 -31.13 15.98
CA ALA A 87 4.14 -32.12 16.44
C ALA A 87 3.61 -33.04 15.33
N LEU A 88 3.84 -32.70 14.05
CA LEU A 88 3.37 -33.50 12.91
C LEU A 88 4.41 -34.51 12.39
N GLU A 89 5.62 -34.49 12.93
CA GLU A 89 6.73 -35.36 12.52
C GLU A 89 6.77 -36.69 13.31
N ALA A 90 5.88 -36.86 14.30
CA ALA A 90 5.78 -38.04 15.15
C ALA A 90 4.67 -39.02 14.72
N LEU A 91 4.41 -39.18 13.42
CA LEU A 91 3.63 -40.30 12.90
C LEU A 91 4.56 -41.48 12.55
N PRO A 92 4.22 -42.73 12.97
CA PRO A 92 5.11 -43.88 12.81
C PRO A 92 5.24 -44.28 11.34
N LYS A 93 6.50 -44.45 10.91
CA LYS A 93 6.91 -44.94 9.59
C LYS A 93 6.43 -46.38 9.39
N SER A 94 5.67 -46.62 8.33
CA SER A 94 5.49 -47.96 7.74
C SER A 94 6.47 -48.11 6.58
N ASP A 95 7.29 -49.17 6.64
CA ASP A 95 8.25 -49.57 5.63
C ASP A 95 7.63 -49.77 4.24
N ALA A 96 8.28 -49.22 3.20
CA ALA A 96 8.36 -49.85 1.89
C ALA A 96 9.50 -49.22 1.07
N THR A 97 10.23 -50.13 0.42
CA THR A 97 11.49 -50.03 -0.32
C THR A 97 11.41 -49.34 -1.69
N GLU A 98 12.56 -48.76 -2.08
CA GLU A 98 13.10 -48.55 -3.44
C GLU A 98 12.42 -47.60 -4.44
N ALA A 99 13.16 -46.57 -4.89
CA ALA A 99 13.56 -46.40 -6.31
C ALA A 99 14.31 -45.08 -6.58
N ALA A 100 15.51 -45.24 -7.17
CA ALA A 100 16.11 -44.44 -8.25
C ALA A 100 16.37 -42.91 -8.09
N SER A 101 17.65 -42.65 -7.84
CA SER A 101 18.50 -41.55 -8.34
C SER A 101 18.07 -40.80 -9.61
N SER A 102 17.99 -39.47 -9.54
CA SER A 102 18.53 -38.51 -10.54
C SER A 102 18.28 -37.05 -10.10
N ALA A 103 19.00 -36.58 -9.08
CA ALA A 103 19.06 -35.16 -8.76
C ALA A 103 20.07 -34.48 -9.70
N SER A 104 19.56 -33.77 -10.71
CA SER A 104 20.32 -32.98 -11.67
C SER A 104 21.09 -31.85 -10.96
N LYS A 105 22.36 -31.73 -11.35
CA LYS A 105 23.38 -30.86 -10.78
C LYS A 105 23.24 -29.40 -11.24
N GLU A 106 22.18 -28.70 -10.82
CA GLU A 106 22.03 -27.26 -11.12
C GLU A 106 21.88 -26.37 -9.87
N ALA A 107 21.94 -26.95 -8.68
CA ALA A 107 21.81 -26.20 -7.42
C ALA A 107 23.12 -25.53 -6.92
N SER A 108 24.22 -25.55 -7.70
CA SER A 108 25.53 -25.09 -7.20
C SER A 108 25.92 -23.65 -7.58
N VAL A 109 24.98 -22.83 -8.07
CA VAL A 109 25.21 -21.39 -8.25
C VAL A 109 24.53 -20.64 -7.11
N PRO A 110 25.26 -19.87 -6.27
CA PRO A 110 24.64 -19.03 -5.26
C PRO A 110 23.75 -17.99 -5.97
N GLY A 111 22.42 -18.15 -5.84
CA GLY A 111 21.41 -17.33 -6.51
C GLY A 111 20.35 -18.12 -7.30
N ALA A 112 20.57 -19.41 -7.56
CA ALA A 112 19.63 -20.26 -8.31
C ALA A 112 18.54 -20.94 -7.45
N LEU A 113 18.11 -20.28 -6.37
CA LEU A 113 17.06 -20.76 -5.44
C LEU A 113 15.66 -20.28 -5.82
N PHE A 114 15.49 -19.68 -7.00
CA PHE A 114 14.16 -19.43 -7.54
C PHE A 114 13.65 -20.73 -8.18
N GLU A 115 12.98 -21.56 -7.38
CA GLU A 115 12.14 -22.61 -7.93
C GLU A 115 11.03 -21.97 -8.76
N ASP A 116 10.93 -22.30 -10.05
CA ASP A 116 9.78 -22.04 -10.91
C ASP A 116 8.60 -22.93 -10.47
N LYS A 117 8.12 -22.72 -9.24
CA LYS A 117 6.91 -23.38 -8.73
C LYS A 117 5.70 -22.72 -9.40
N PRO A 118 4.75 -23.49 -9.97
CA PRO A 118 3.54 -22.91 -10.54
C PRO A 118 2.82 -22.11 -9.45
N GLN A 119 2.69 -20.81 -9.68
CA GLN A 119 2.20 -19.88 -8.67
C GLN A 119 0.79 -20.30 -8.25
N SER A 120 0.62 -20.61 -6.95
CA SER A 120 -0.70 -20.99 -6.43
C SER A 120 -1.70 -19.87 -6.69
N ALA A 121 -2.88 -20.20 -7.25
CA ALA A 121 -3.91 -19.22 -7.60
C ALA A 121 -4.35 -18.33 -6.41
N ASN A 122 -4.21 -18.83 -5.18
CA ASN A 122 -4.49 -18.06 -3.98
C ASN A 122 -3.38 -17.05 -3.66
N ASP A 123 -2.14 -17.35 -4.03
CA ASP A 123 -0.99 -16.50 -3.78
C ASP A 123 -0.93 -15.33 -4.76
N SER A 124 -1.33 -15.53 -6.02
CA SER A 124 -1.52 -14.43 -6.97
C SER A 124 -2.67 -13.51 -6.56
N TRP A 125 -3.78 -14.06 -6.07
CA TRP A 125 -4.90 -13.26 -5.57
C TRP A 125 -4.48 -12.40 -4.37
N ARG A 126 -3.76 -12.96 -3.39
CA ARG A 126 -3.26 -12.18 -2.24
C ARG A 126 -2.32 -11.07 -2.68
N LYS A 127 -1.33 -11.38 -3.53
CA LYS A 127 -0.35 -10.41 -4.03
C LYS A 127 -1.03 -9.23 -4.71
N LEU A 128 -2.07 -9.47 -5.52
CA LEU A 128 -2.81 -8.40 -6.18
C LEU A 128 -3.59 -7.53 -5.17
N HIS A 129 -4.25 -8.13 -4.19
CA HIS A 129 -5.13 -7.40 -3.28
C HIS A 129 -4.41 -6.79 -2.06
N SER A 130 -3.21 -7.27 -1.73
CA SER A 130 -2.37 -6.72 -0.67
C SER A 130 -1.23 -5.83 -1.18
N ASP A 131 -1.17 -5.54 -2.49
CA ASP A 131 -0.14 -4.67 -3.05
C ASP A 131 -0.40 -3.20 -2.64
N PRO A 132 0.52 -2.57 -1.86
CA PRO A 132 0.38 -1.16 -1.50
C PRO A 132 0.37 -0.22 -2.71
N LEU A 133 1.08 -0.54 -3.80
CA LEU A 133 1.11 0.29 -5.01
C LEU A 133 -0.22 0.23 -5.75
N LEU A 134 -0.81 -0.95 -5.87
CA LEU A 134 -2.16 -1.11 -6.44
C LEU A 134 -3.20 -0.34 -5.62
N MET A 135 -3.11 -0.37 -4.29
CA MET A 135 -4.00 0.41 -3.43
C MET A 135 -3.84 1.93 -3.64
N ILE A 136 -2.62 2.42 -3.86
CA ILE A 136 -2.37 3.85 -4.13
C ILE A 136 -2.97 4.23 -5.49
N ARG A 137 -2.73 3.44 -6.54
CA ARG A 137 -3.26 3.67 -7.89
C ARG A 137 -4.80 3.67 -7.90
N GLN A 138 -5.44 2.76 -7.17
CA GLN A 138 -6.90 2.72 -7.05
C GLN A 138 -7.45 4.00 -6.38
N ARG A 139 -6.82 4.45 -5.28
CA ARG A 139 -7.22 5.70 -4.61
C ARG A 139 -7.05 6.92 -5.51
N GLU A 140 -6.00 6.95 -6.32
CA GLU A 140 -5.76 8.00 -7.32
C GLU A 140 -6.88 8.02 -8.37
N GLN A 141 -7.21 6.86 -8.95
CA GLN A 141 -8.30 6.74 -9.92
C GLN A 141 -9.66 7.15 -9.33
N GLU A 142 -9.96 6.75 -8.10
CA GLU A 142 -11.17 7.19 -7.42
C GLU A 142 -11.22 8.70 -7.19
N ALA A 143 -10.10 9.32 -6.83
CA ALA A 143 -10.02 10.76 -6.63
C ALA A 143 -10.27 11.50 -7.96
N LEU A 144 -9.66 11.04 -9.05
CA LEU A 144 -9.89 11.57 -10.40
C LEU A 144 -11.36 11.40 -10.82
N ALA A 145 -11.95 10.23 -10.58
CA ALA A 145 -13.36 9.96 -10.86
C ALA A 145 -14.29 10.87 -10.06
N LYS A 146 -13.99 11.11 -8.77
CA LYS A 146 -14.76 12.04 -7.91
C LYS A 146 -14.72 13.48 -8.43
N ILE A 147 -13.59 13.91 -8.98
CA ILE A 147 -13.48 15.24 -9.62
C ILE A 147 -14.28 15.25 -10.93
N LYS A 148 -14.11 14.24 -11.78
CA LYS A 148 -14.81 14.12 -13.09
C LYS A 148 -16.33 14.05 -12.94
N ASN A 149 -16.82 13.31 -11.95
CA ASN A 149 -18.24 13.13 -11.69
C ASN A 149 -18.90 14.41 -11.13
N ASN A 150 -18.13 15.39 -10.65
CA ASN A 150 -18.66 16.65 -10.15
C ASN A 150 -18.66 17.71 -11.28
N PRO A 151 -19.81 18.04 -11.88
CA PRO A 151 -19.89 18.95 -13.02
C PRO A 151 -19.46 20.38 -12.68
N VAL A 152 -19.64 20.81 -11.43
CA VAL A 152 -19.26 22.16 -10.95
C VAL A 152 -17.74 22.27 -10.87
N LYS A 153 -17.06 21.28 -10.27
CA LYS A 153 -15.60 21.25 -10.21
C LYS A 153 -14.99 21.15 -11.61
N MET A 154 -15.54 20.31 -12.48
CA MET A 154 -15.10 20.22 -13.88
C MET A 154 -15.33 21.51 -14.68
N ALA A 155 -16.39 22.26 -14.41
CA ALA A 155 -16.60 23.57 -15.03
C ALA A 155 -15.58 24.61 -14.53
N MET A 156 -15.22 24.58 -13.24
CA MET A 156 -14.16 25.45 -12.68
C MET A 156 -12.80 25.14 -13.29
N ILE A 157 -12.42 23.85 -13.38
CA ILE A 157 -11.16 23.41 -13.99
C ILE A 157 -11.08 23.79 -15.48
N ARG A 158 -12.18 23.62 -16.23
CA ARG A 158 -12.23 24.04 -17.64
C ARG A 158 -12.05 25.55 -17.80
N LYS A 159 -12.69 26.34 -16.95
CA LYS A 159 -12.53 27.81 -16.96
C LYS A 159 -11.10 28.22 -16.59
N SER A 160 -10.48 27.59 -15.60
CA SER A 160 -9.09 27.89 -15.24
C SER A 160 -8.14 27.52 -16.38
N ASN A 161 -8.30 26.35 -17.01
CA ASN A 161 -7.44 25.95 -18.13
C ASN A 161 -7.56 26.91 -19.32
N LEU A 162 -8.77 27.39 -19.64
CA LEU A 162 -8.97 28.42 -20.67
C LEU A 162 -8.30 29.75 -20.32
N LEU A 163 -8.34 30.16 -19.05
CA LEU A 163 -7.68 31.38 -18.59
C LEU A 163 -6.15 31.27 -18.68
N VAL A 164 -5.59 30.12 -18.31
CA VAL A 164 -4.14 29.89 -18.40
C VAL A 164 -3.70 29.77 -19.86
N GLY A 165 -4.49 29.11 -20.72
CA GLY A 165 -4.25 29.07 -22.17
C GLY A 165 -4.36 30.44 -22.86
N ALA A 166 -5.27 31.30 -22.41
CA ALA A 166 -5.36 32.69 -22.90
C ALA A 166 -4.17 33.55 -22.46
N TRP A 167 -3.59 33.26 -21.29
CA TRP A 167 -2.38 33.93 -20.78
C TRP A 167 -1.08 33.39 -21.40
N TYR A 168 -1.06 32.13 -21.80
CA TYR A 168 0.10 31.47 -22.41
C TYR A 168 -0.31 30.71 -23.69
N PRO A 169 -0.49 31.43 -24.82
CA PRO A 169 -1.01 30.87 -26.06
C PRO A 169 -0.05 29.91 -26.80
N ASN A 170 1.24 29.96 -26.48
CA ASN A 170 2.27 29.09 -27.06
C ASN A 170 2.75 27.97 -26.11
N PHE A 171 2.06 27.75 -24.99
CA PHE A 171 2.43 26.68 -24.04
C PHE A 171 1.84 25.35 -24.52
N PRO A 172 2.65 24.31 -24.79
CA PRO A 172 2.13 23.01 -25.21
C PRO A 172 1.39 22.35 -24.05
N TRP A 173 0.06 22.39 -24.06
CA TRP A 173 -0.77 21.75 -23.04
C TRP A 173 -0.87 20.22 -23.23
N ASP A 174 -0.46 19.71 -24.39
CA ASP A 174 -0.44 18.29 -24.72
C ASP A 174 0.93 17.67 -24.43
N ILE A 175 1.21 17.38 -23.16
CA ILE A 175 2.36 16.54 -22.74
C ILE A 175 1.89 15.14 -22.29
N GLY A 176 0.63 14.77 -22.58
CA GLY A 176 -0.04 13.66 -21.88
C GLY A 176 -0.69 12.57 -22.73
N GLU A 177 -0.36 12.38 -24.01
CA GLU A 177 -1.01 11.34 -24.83
C GLU A 177 -0.05 10.46 -25.68
N HIS A 178 1.27 10.56 -25.48
CA HIS A 178 2.26 9.76 -26.24
C HIS A 178 2.87 8.57 -25.47
N VAL A 179 2.22 8.06 -24.43
CA VAL A 179 2.70 6.85 -23.72
C VAL A 179 1.90 5.59 -24.08
N GLU A 180 0.75 5.69 -24.76
CA GLU A 180 -0.05 4.50 -25.11
C GLU A 180 0.18 3.98 -26.55
N GLU A 181 0.78 4.75 -27.46
CA GLU A 181 1.04 4.28 -28.85
C GLU A 181 2.34 3.49 -29.04
N THR A 182 3.30 3.56 -28.12
CA THR A 182 4.54 2.75 -28.19
C THR A 182 4.39 1.33 -27.64
N ALA A 183 3.27 1.04 -26.97
CA ALA A 183 2.97 -0.29 -26.44
C ALA A 183 2.26 -1.20 -27.46
N LEU A 184 1.55 -0.63 -28.44
CA LEU A 184 0.79 -1.40 -29.45
C LEU A 184 1.57 -1.69 -30.74
N THR A 185 2.73 -1.07 -30.94
CA THR A 185 3.64 -1.40 -32.06
C THR A 185 4.62 -2.52 -31.73
N ASN A 186 4.90 -2.79 -30.45
CA ASN A 186 5.81 -3.86 -30.03
C ASN A 186 5.14 -5.21 -29.73
N GLN A 187 3.81 -5.31 -29.83
CA GLN A 187 3.09 -6.59 -29.76
C GLN A 187 2.75 -7.19 -31.14
N ASN A 188 2.93 -6.44 -32.24
CA ASN A 188 2.60 -6.89 -33.60
C ASN A 188 3.82 -7.30 -34.46
N LEU A 189 5.01 -7.39 -33.87
CA LEU A 189 6.23 -7.84 -34.57
C LEU A 189 6.67 -9.27 -34.21
N VAL A 190 5.90 -10.00 -33.38
CA VAL A 190 6.20 -11.40 -33.00
C VAL A 190 5.31 -12.42 -33.72
N THR A 191 4.32 -12.00 -34.51
CA THR A 191 3.40 -12.90 -35.24
C THR A 191 3.33 -12.61 -36.74
N GLN A 192 4.46 -12.27 -37.36
CA GLN A 192 4.56 -12.33 -38.82
C GLN A 192 4.98 -13.75 -39.23
N GLU A 193 4.03 -14.67 -39.19
CA GLU A 193 4.16 -15.99 -39.79
C GLU A 193 4.36 -15.82 -41.30
N PHE A 194 5.50 -16.29 -41.80
CA PHE A 194 5.74 -16.47 -43.22
C PHE A 194 4.83 -17.59 -43.75
N PRO A 195 3.95 -17.34 -44.74
CA PRO A 195 3.18 -18.41 -45.37
C PRO A 195 4.07 -19.22 -46.32
N MET A 196 4.78 -20.22 -45.79
CA MET A 196 5.45 -21.24 -46.60
C MET A 196 4.39 -22.11 -47.27
N HIS A 197 4.19 -21.85 -48.56
CA HIS A 197 3.34 -22.66 -49.42
C HIS A 197 3.83 -24.10 -49.45
N SER A 198 2.91 -25.02 -49.13
CA SER A 198 3.03 -26.45 -49.38
C SER A 198 3.24 -26.70 -50.87
N ALA A 199 4.45 -27.13 -51.22
CA ALA A 199 4.72 -27.84 -52.46
C ALA A 199 5.31 -29.19 -52.09
N ALA A 200 4.49 -30.23 -52.21
CA ALA A 200 4.92 -31.61 -52.17
C ALA A 200 5.94 -31.86 -53.28
N ILE A 201 7.11 -32.38 -52.92
CA ILE A 201 8.00 -33.06 -53.84
C ILE A 201 8.33 -34.40 -53.18
N ASP A 202 7.71 -35.44 -53.72
CA ASP A 202 8.00 -36.83 -53.43
C ASP A 202 9.44 -37.15 -53.83
N TYR A 203 10.19 -37.81 -52.95
CA TYR A 203 11.36 -38.59 -53.34
C TYR A 203 11.37 -39.91 -52.57
N THR A 204 10.82 -40.94 -53.23
CA THR A 204 11.21 -42.33 -53.05
C THR A 204 12.59 -42.57 -53.67
N PHE A 205 13.29 -43.56 -53.12
CA PHE A 205 14.49 -44.17 -53.70
C PHE A 205 14.21 -44.79 -55.08
#